data_AF-A0AAW8N7J5-F1
#
_entry.id   AF-A0AAW8N7J5-F1
#
_cell.length_a   1.000
_cell.length_b   1.000
_cell.length_c   1.000
_cell.angle_alpha   90.00
_cell.angle_beta   90.00
_cell.angle_gamma   90.00
#
_symmetry.space_group_name_H-M   'P 1'
#
loop_
_entity.id
_entity.type
_entity.pdbx_description
1 polymer ?
#
loop_
_entity_poly.entity_id
_entity_poly.type
_entity_poly.pdbx_seq_one_letter_code
_entity_poly.pdbx_strand_id
1 'polypeptide(L)'
;MEHNTAAARDESRQPSAHDLEVLSRQLGRPVRDVVEIPARCICGNPLVAATAPRLSNGTPFPTTFYLTHPVITSAVSRLEAAGVMNEMNDQLAADEDLSAAYRSAHDAYLAARNAIGERSGIGAVPEIDGISAGGMPTRVKCLHVLVGHSLAAGPGVNPLGDEGLDRIKEWWTADKCYCEGAWDTAGEAPSRDLSRHGPQGLPDIVGRPAPVRKSAATAEAPE
;
A
#
# COMPACT_ATOMS: atom_id res chain seq x y z
N MET A 1 30.46 -4.87 -13.80
CA MET A 1 29.66 -3.68 -14.19
C MET A 1 28.25 -3.68 -13.58
N GLU A 2 27.89 -4.64 -12.73
CA GLU A 2 26.55 -4.76 -12.12
C GLU A 2 26.33 -3.80 -10.92
N HIS A 3 27.40 -3.43 -10.21
CA HIS A 3 27.32 -2.49 -9.07
C HIS A 3 26.79 -1.09 -9.44
N ASN A 4 26.94 -0.67 -10.71
CA ASN A 4 26.53 0.66 -11.17
C ASN A 4 25.01 0.78 -11.42
N THR A 5 24.31 -0.35 -11.65
CA THR A 5 22.86 -0.34 -11.93
C THR A 5 22.04 -0.43 -10.64
N ALA A 6 22.50 -1.21 -9.66
CA ALA A 6 21.86 -1.29 -8.35
C ALA A 6 22.01 0.03 -7.58
N ALA A 7 23.21 0.63 -7.56
CA ALA A 7 23.44 1.94 -6.94
C ALA A 7 22.64 3.07 -7.62
N ALA A 8 22.55 3.11 -8.95
CA ALA A 8 21.72 4.11 -9.65
C ALA A 8 20.21 3.92 -9.40
N ARG A 9 19.74 2.68 -9.25
CA ARG A 9 18.36 2.38 -8.83
C ARG A 9 18.14 2.80 -7.37
N ASP A 10 19.14 2.65 -6.51
CA ASP A 10 19.09 3.02 -5.09
C ASP A 10 19.09 4.55 -4.90
N GLU A 11 19.97 5.28 -5.61
CA GLU A 11 19.97 6.76 -5.63
C GLU A 11 18.64 7.33 -6.15
N SER A 12 18.05 6.69 -7.17
CA SER A 12 16.74 7.13 -7.70
C SER A 12 15.57 7.00 -6.71
N ARG A 13 15.75 6.17 -5.67
CA ARG A 13 14.74 5.91 -4.63
C ARG A 13 14.91 6.83 -3.42
N GLN A 14 16.00 7.56 -3.30
CA GLN A 14 16.14 8.50 -2.18
C GLN A 14 15.09 9.63 -2.30
N PRO A 15 14.37 9.96 -1.23
CA PRO A 15 13.38 11.03 -1.26
C PRO A 15 14.08 12.40 -1.26
N SER A 16 13.74 13.22 -2.25
CA SER A 16 14.11 14.64 -2.27
C SER A 16 13.13 15.49 -1.45
N ALA A 17 13.51 16.73 -1.11
CA ALA A 17 12.58 17.67 -0.47
C ALA A 17 11.30 17.89 -1.31
N HIS A 18 11.44 17.95 -2.63
CA HIS A 18 10.32 18.04 -3.55
C HIS A 18 9.39 16.82 -3.47
N ASP A 19 9.96 15.61 -3.35
CA ASP A 19 9.15 14.39 -3.18
C ASP A 19 8.30 14.46 -1.91
N LEU A 20 8.85 14.96 -0.80
CA LEU A 20 8.12 15.08 0.47
C LEU A 20 6.98 16.12 0.38
N GLU A 21 7.20 17.23 -0.31
CA GLU A 21 6.16 18.23 -0.59
C GLU A 21 5.03 17.63 -1.44
N VAL A 22 5.39 16.94 -2.52
CA VAL A 22 4.41 16.29 -3.42
C VAL A 22 3.64 15.22 -2.67
N LEU A 23 4.30 14.34 -1.92
CA LEU A 23 3.64 13.34 -1.08
C LEU A 23 2.67 13.99 -0.10
N SER A 24 3.08 15.09 0.54
CA SER A 24 2.22 15.77 1.51
C SER A 24 0.96 16.35 0.86
N ARG A 25 1.09 16.90 -0.37
CA ARG A 25 -0.05 17.37 -1.17
C ARG A 25 -0.95 16.22 -1.62
N GLN A 26 -0.37 15.14 -2.14
CA GLN A 26 -1.11 13.94 -2.55
C GLN A 26 -1.93 13.32 -1.41
N LEU A 27 -1.36 13.33 -0.18
CA LEU A 27 -1.99 12.79 1.02
C LEU A 27 -2.94 13.77 1.74
N GLY A 28 -2.88 15.06 1.39
CA GLY A 28 -3.60 16.13 2.09
C GLY A 28 -3.13 16.35 3.54
N ARG A 29 -1.90 15.93 3.88
CA ARG A 29 -1.30 16.04 5.21
C ARG A 29 0.22 15.93 5.13
N PRO A 30 0.99 16.41 6.13
CA PRO A 30 2.43 16.16 6.21
C PRO A 30 2.74 14.67 6.08
N VAL A 31 3.66 14.34 5.17
CA VAL A 31 4.22 12.99 5.09
C VAL A 31 5.18 12.74 6.26
N ARG A 32 5.34 11.49 6.67
CA ARG A 32 6.08 11.13 7.90
C ARG A 32 7.03 9.98 7.63
N ASP A 33 8.22 10.10 8.20
CA ASP A 33 9.23 9.05 8.28
C ASP A 33 9.44 8.28 6.95
N VAL A 34 9.41 9.02 5.82
CA VAL A 34 9.65 8.47 4.47
C VAL A 34 11.12 8.18 4.32
N VAL A 35 11.43 6.93 3.99
CA VAL A 35 12.79 6.44 3.79
C VAL A 35 13.12 6.40 2.30
N GLU A 36 12.17 6.01 1.46
CA GLU A 36 12.35 5.83 0.01
C GLU A 36 11.11 6.18 -0.81
N ILE A 37 11.33 6.45 -2.10
CA ILE A 37 10.33 6.54 -3.17
C ILE A 37 10.51 5.32 -4.10
N PRO A 38 9.93 4.16 -3.76
CA PRO A 38 10.18 2.93 -4.51
C PRO A 38 9.49 2.88 -5.88
N ALA A 39 8.51 3.76 -6.13
CA ALA A 39 7.83 3.87 -7.42
C ALA A 39 7.53 5.33 -7.78
N ARG A 40 7.81 5.68 -9.05
CA ARG A 40 7.63 7.02 -9.61
C ARG A 40 6.78 6.96 -10.87
N CYS A 41 6.04 8.03 -11.12
CA CYS A 41 5.38 8.30 -12.39
C CYS A 41 6.44 8.60 -13.46
N ILE A 42 6.09 8.50 -14.74
CA ILE A 42 7.00 8.87 -15.85
C ILE A 42 7.47 10.33 -15.80
N CYS A 43 6.75 11.21 -15.10
CA CYS A 43 7.16 12.61 -14.88
C CYS A 43 8.07 12.80 -13.64
N GLY A 44 8.41 11.72 -12.93
CA GLY A 44 9.27 11.74 -11.75
C GLY A 44 8.52 11.81 -10.40
N ASN A 45 7.26 12.25 -10.38
CA ASN A 45 6.47 12.37 -9.15
C ASN A 45 6.28 11.01 -8.45
N PRO A 46 6.26 10.98 -7.11
CA PRO A 46 6.09 9.75 -6.34
C PRO A 46 4.70 9.14 -6.57
N LEU A 47 4.67 7.81 -6.71
CA LEU A 47 3.45 6.99 -6.70
C LEU A 47 3.26 6.30 -5.35
N VAL A 48 4.38 5.89 -4.75
CA VAL A 48 4.44 5.13 -3.50
C VAL A 48 5.53 5.74 -2.63
N ALA A 49 5.25 5.91 -1.35
CA ALA A 49 6.25 6.18 -0.32
C ALA A 49 6.57 4.89 0.45
N ALA A 50 7.84 4.67 0.77
CA ALA A 50 8.25 3.65 1.74
C ALA A 50 8.53 4.32 3.09
N THR A 51 7.78 3.96 4.13
CA THR A 51 7.88 4.54 5.47
C THR A 51 8.66 3.61 6.41
N ALA A 52 9.37 4.19 7.36
CA ALA A 52 10.08 3.46 8.39
C ALA A 52 9.13 2.53 9.19
N PRO A 53 9.60 1.35 9.66
CA PRO A 53 8.77 0.40 10.39
C PRO A 53 8.36 0.89 11.78
N ARG A 54 8.98 1.97 12.27
CA ARG A 54 8.56 2.72 13.46
C ARG A 54 8.62 4.21 13.14
N LEU A 55 7.55 4.93 13.49
CA LEU A 55 7.49 6.37 13.33
C LEU A 55 8.36 7.08 14.37
N SER A 56 8.75 8.32 14.09
CA SER A 56 9.54 9.18 15.00
C SER A 56 8.88 9.40 16.38
N ASN A 57 7.56 9.26 16.47
CA ASN A 57 6.82 9.30 17.75
C ASN A 57 6.84 7.96 18.53
N GLY A 58 7.57 6.95 18.05
CA GLY A 58 7.70 5.62 18.65
C GLY A 58 6.66 4.60 18.21
N THR A 59 5.64 4.99 17.44
CA THR A 59 4.53 4.09 17.04
C THR A 59 5.02 3.04 16.02
N PRO A 60 4.83 1.73 16.27
CA PRO A 60 5.06 0.70 15.24
C PRO A 60 4.16 0.93 14.02
N PHE A 61 4.72 0.83 12.82
CA PHE A 61 4.01 1.11 11.58
C PHE A 61 4.15 -0.07 10.60
N PRO A 62 3.17 -1.00 10.58
CA PRO A 62 3.27 -2.21 9.75
C PRO A 62 3.15 -1.94 8.24
N THR A 63 2.64 -0.76 7.84
CA THR A 63 2.43 -0.40 6.43
C THR A 63 3.64 0.33 5.87
N THR A 64 4.57 -0.42 5.29
CA THR A 64 5.79 0.08 4.65
C THR A 64 5.48 0.85 3.37
N PHE A 65 4.70 0.26 2.45
CA PHE A 65 4.43 0.83 1.13
C PHE A 65 3.08 1.54 1.12
N TYR A 66 3.12 2.88 1.07
CA TYR A 66 1.93 3.72 1.07
C TYR A 66 1.68 4.28 -0.33
N LEU A 67 0.59 3.84 -0.96
CA LEU A 67 0.14 4.35 -2.26
C LEU A 67 -0.42 5.77 -2.09
N THR A 68 0.17 6.75 -2.77
CA THR A 68 -0.12 8.17 -2.53
C THR A 68 -0.80 8.86 -3.71
N HIS A 69 -0.54 8.42 -4.94
CA HIS A 69 -1.02 9.11 -6.14
C HIS A 69 -2.57 9.14 -6.21
N PRO A 70 -3.22 10.32 -6.18
CA PRO A 70 -4.68 10.45 -6.06
C PRO A 70 -5.50 9.72 -7.12
N VAL A 71 -5.04 9.68 -8.37
CA VAL A 71 -5.73 8.94 -9.44
C VAL A 71 -5.72 7.43 -9.16
N ILE A 72 -4.59 6.88 -8.71
CA ILE A 72 -4.44 5.45 -8.45
C ILE A 72 -5.22 5.07 -7.19
N THR A 73 -5.09 5.85 -6.10
CA THR A 73 -5.84 5.61 -4.86
C THR A 73 -7.35 5.67 -5.09
N SER A 74 -7.81 6.63 -5.89
CA SER A 74 -9.22 6.72 -6.26
C SER A 74 -9.67 5.52 -7.11
N ALA A 75 -8.87 5.09 -8.09
CA ALA A 75 -9.18 3.92 -8.91
C ALA A 75 -9.25 2.63 -8.08
N VAL A 76 -8.28 2.42 -7.19
CA VAL A 76 -8.26 1.28 -6.25
C VAL A 76 -9.45 1.32 -5.29
N SER A 77 -9.81 2.50 -4.78
CA SER A 77 -11.00 2.68 -3.94
C SER A 77 -12.29 2.26 -4.66
N ARG A 78 -12.39 2.47 -5.99
CA ARG A 78 -13.54 2.00 -6.78
C ARG A 78 -13.60 0.47 -6.80
N LEU A 79 -12.47 -0.21 -6.99
CA LEU A 79 -12.41 -1.67 -6.93
C LEU A 79 -12.80 -2.20 -5.53
N GLU A 80 -12.29 -1.58 -4.47
CA GLU A 80 -12.64 -1.95 -3.10
C GLU A 80 -14.15 -1.79 -2.85
N ALA A 81 -14.75 -0.68 -3.31
CA ALA A 81 -16.19 -0.43 -3.21
C ALA A 81 -17.04 -1.40 -4.05
N ALA A 82 -16.52 -1.84 -5.20
CA ALA A 82 -17.16 -2.83 -6.05
C ALA A 82 -17.11 -4.26 -5.48
N GLY A 83 -16.34 -4.50 -4.42
CA GLY A 83 -16.26 -5.80 -3.75
C GLY A 83 -15.18 -6.74 -4.29
N VAL A 84 -14.25 -6.24 -5.11
CA VAL A 84 -13.16 -7.04 -5.72
C VAL A 84 -12.33 -7.80 -4.69
N MET A 85 -12.16 -7.24 -3.48
CA MET A 85 -11.44 -7.95 -2.41
C MET A 85 -12.10 -9.26 -2.00
N ASN A 86 -13.43 -9.36 -2.08
CA ASN A 86 -14.12 -10.61 -1.78
C ASN A 86 -13.84 -11.66 -2.86
N GLU A 87 -13.88 -11.26 -4.13
CA GLU A 87 -13.52 -12.15 -5.25
C GLU A 87 -12.09 -12.69 -5.12
N MET A 88 -11.14 -11.81 -4.78
CA MET A 88 -9.74 -12.23 -4.57
C MET A 88 -9.56 -13.15 -3.36
N ASN A 89 -10.36 -12.95 -2.30
CA ASN A 89 -10.37 -13.87 -1.15
C ASN A 89 -10.93 -15.24 -1.52
N ASP A 90 -11.97 -15.29 -2.34
CA ASP A 90 -12.55 -16.54 -2.85
C ASP A 90 -11.53 -17.29 -3.74
N GLN A 91 -10.80 -16.56 -4.59
CA GLN A 91 -9.71 -17.12 -5.39
C GLN A 91 -8.58 -17.68 -4.51
N LEU A 92 -8.14 -16.92 -3.50
CA LEU A 92 -7.10 -17.37 -2.55
C LEU A 92 -7.47 -18.66 -1.81
N ALA A 93 -8.77 -18.88 -1.55
CA ALA A 93 -9.26 -20.08 -0.90
C ALA A 93 -9.35 -21.28 -1.86
N ALA A 94 -9.50 -21.04 -3.16
CA ALA A 94 -9.70 -22.07 -4.17
C ALA A 94 -8.41 -22.47 -4.92
N ASP A 95 -7.43 -21.57 -5.02
CA ASP A 95 -6.21 -21.75 -5.81
C ASP A 95 -4.96 -21.85 -4.90
N GLU A 96 -4.40 -23.05 -4.81
CA GLU A 96 -3.21 -23.33 -4.00
C GLU A 96 -1.94 -22.64 -4.52
N ASP A 97 -1.81 -22.49 -5.84
CA ASP A 97 -0.64 -21.86 -6.47
C ASP A 97 -0.67 -20.35 -6.24
N LEU A 98 -1.85 -19.71 -6.39
CA LEU A 98 -2.05 -18.30 -6.03
C LEU A 98 -1.77 -18.06 -4.54
N SER A 99 -2.28 -18.95 -3.69
CA SER A 99 -2.05 -18.90 -2.24
C SER A 99 -0.56 -19.02 -1.89
N ALA A 100 0.18 -19.88 -2.59
CA ALA A 100 1.64 -20.00 -2.44
C ALA A 100 2.37 -18.74 -2.92
N ALA A 101 2.01 -18.20 -4.09
CA ALA A 101 2.58 -16.96 -4.62
C ALA A 101 2.31 -15.76 -3.69
N TYR A 102 1.13 -15.66 -3.09
CA TYR A 102 0.78 -14.60 -2.15
C TYR A 102 1.49 -14.74 -0.79
N ARG A 103 1.83 -15.97 -0.36
CA ARG A 103 2.77 -16.19 0.75
C ARG A 103 4.19 -15.72 0.39
N SER A 104 4.68 -16.00 -0.80
CA SER A 104 5.98 -15.46 -1.25
C SER A 104 5.98 -13.93 -1.32
N ALA A 105 4.86 -13.30 -1.72
CA ALA A 105 4.69 -11.85 -1.69
C ALA A 105 4.77 -11.28 -0.26
N HIS A 106 4.19 -11.99 0.71
CA HIS A 106 4.31 -11.65 2.13
C HIS A 106 5.76 -11.69 2.61
N ASP A 107 6.50 -12.75 2.30
CA ASP A 107 7.91 -12.87 2.70
C ASP A 107 8.78 -11.77 2.06
N ALA A 108 8.54 -11.46 0.78
CA ALA A 108 9.20 -10.35 0.08
C ALA A 108 8.90 -9.00 0.73
N TYR A 109 7.66 -8.77 1.16
CA TYR A 109 7.26 -7.55 1.89
C TYR A 109 8.03 -7.42 3.22
N LEU A 110 8.12 -8.51 4.00
CA LEU A 110 8.83 -8.51 5.27
C LEU A 110 10.32 -8.23 5.07
N ALA A 111 10.94 -8.89 4.08
CA ALA A 111 12.33 -8.67 3.73
C ALA A 111 12.59 -7.21 3.32
N ALA A 112 11.72 -6.63 2.48
CA ALA A 112 11.84 -5.24 2.07
C ALA A 112 11.66 -4.26 3.23
N ARG A 113 10.71 -4.51 4.14
CA ARG A 113 10.54 -3.70 5.35
C ARG A 113 11.77 -3.76 6.26
N ASN A 114 12.35 -4.95 6.46
CA ASN A 114 13.55 -5.09 7.28
C ASN A 114 14.71 -4.29 6.67
N ALA A 115 14.89 -4.38 5.34
CA ALA A 115 15.90 -3.59 4.65
C ALA A 115 15.68 -2.07 4.80
N ILE A 116 14.43 -1.60 4.75
CA ILE A 116 14.06 -0.20 5.02
C ILE A 116 14.36 0.18 6.47
N GLY A 117 14.07 -0.70 7.43
CA GLY A 117 14.36 -0.50 8.85
C GLY A 117 15.86 -0.33 9.11
N GLU A 118 16.70 -1.15 8.47
CA GLU A 118 18.16 -1.00 8.55
C GLU A 118 18.62 0.34 7.95
N ARG A 119 18.12 0.71 6.77
CA ARG A 119 18.47 1.98 6.12
C ARG A 119 18.03 3.20 6.92
N SER A 120 16.89 3.12 7.62
CA SER A 120 16.39 4.21 8.45
C SER A 120 17.05 4.26 9.84
N GLY A 121 17.96 3.34 10.17
CA GLY A 121 18.57 3.24 11.50
C GLY A 121 17.62 2.79 12.61
N ILE A 122 16.41 2.31 12.26
CA ILE A 122 15.42 1.80 13.22
C ILE A 122 15.68 0.33 13.54
N GLY A 123 16.10 -0.45 12.54
CA GLY A 123 16.29 -1.89 12.64
C GLY A 123 14.98 -2.65 12.87
N ALA A 124 15.07 -3.73 13.64
CA ALA A 124 13.93 -4.61 13.95
C ALA A 124 12.88 -3.94 14.85
N VAL A 125 11.60 -4.22 14.57
CA VAL A 125 10.44 -3.72 15.33
C VAL A 125 9.61 -4.93 15.79
N PRO A 126 9.85 -5.47 17.00
CA PRO A 126 9.24 -6.72 17.46
C PRO A 126 7.70 -6.74 17.45
N GLU A 127 7.06 -5.59 17.66
CA GLU A 127 5.60 -5.45 17.73
C GLU A 127 4.90 -5.75 16.39
N ILE A 128 5.63 -5.72 15.28
CA ILE A 128 5.12 -5.99 13.92
C ILE A 128 5.90 -7.10 13.22
N ASP A 129 6.73 -7.85 13.95
CA ASP A 129 7.50 -8.96 13.38
C ASP A 129 6.55 -10.04 12.81
N GLY A 130 6.88 -10.56 11.64
CA GLY A 130 6.00 -11.47 10.87
C GLY A 130 4.66 -10.86 10.39
N ILE A 131 4.34 -9.61 10.70
CA ILE A 131 3.07 -8.97 10.31
C ILE A 131 3.28 -8.08 9.09
N SER A 132 2.86 -8.53 7.92
CA SER A 132 2.76 -7.67 6.73
C SER A 132 1.45 -6.87 6.71
N ALA A 133 1.27 -6.00 5.71
CA ALA A 133 0.07 -5.17 5.58
C ALA A 133 -0.91 -5.73 4.51
N GLY A 134 -2.04 -5.06 4.29
CA GLY A 134 -3.02 -5.51 3.27
C GLY A 134 -3.78 -6.81 3.57
N GLY A 135 -3.51 -7.48 4.70
CA GLY A 135 -4.16 -8.75 5.09
C GLY A 135 -3.38 -10.00 4.66
N MET A 136 -2.24 -9.80 4.00
CA MET A 136 -1.29 -10.84 3.62
C MET A 136 -0.87 -11.71 4.83
N PRO A 137 -0.59 -13.01 4.61
CA PRO A 137 -0.71 -13.74 3.35
C PRO A 137 -2.06 -14.46 3.19
N THR A 138 -2.99 -14.33 4.13
CA THR A 138 -4.17 -15.21 4.18
C THR A 138 -5.42 -14.59 3.59
N ARG A 139 -5.44 -13.26 3.43
CA ARG A 139 -6.59 -12.54 2.87
C ARG A 139 -6.20 -11.21 2.25
N VAL A 140 -7.13 -10.60 1.54
CA VAL A 140 -7.10 -9.21 1.09
C VAL A 140 -8.04 -8.41 1.97
N LYS A 141 -7.47 -7.48 2.75
CA LYS A 141 -8.21 -6.50 3.58
C LYS A 141 -8.20 -5.09 2.97
N CYS A 142 -7.19 -4.79 2.14
CA CYS A 142 -7.02 -3.48 1.50
C CYS A 142 -6.11 -3.62 0.28
N LEU A 143 -6.63 -3.23 -0.89
CA LEU A 143 -5.92 -3.27 -2.17
C LEU A 143 -4.87 -2.17 -2.29
N HIS A 144 -5.07 -1.02 -1.64
CA HIS A 144 -4.12 0.10 -1.72
C HIS A 144 -2.69 -0.32 -1.36
N VAL A 145 -2.56 -1.16 -0.33
CA VAL A 145 -1.25 -1.65 0.11
C VAL A 145 -0.69 -2.72 -0.83
N LEU A 146 -1.54 -3.57 -1.42
CA LEU A 146 -1.07 -4.59 -2.37
C LEU A 146 -0.60 -3.96 -3.68
N VAL A 147 -1.35 -2.98 -4.19
CA VAL A 147 -0.98 -2.17 -5.36
C VAL A 147 0.29 -1.36 -5.07
N GLY A 148 0.37 -0.72 -3.90
CA GLY A 148 1.59 -0.02 -3.48
C GLY A 148 2.80 -0.93 -3.40
N HIS A 149 2.65 -2.15 -2.87
CA HIS A 149 3.72 -3.15 -2.83
C HIS A 149 4.13 -3.61 -4.24
N SER A 150 3.19 -3.85 -5.14
CA SER A 150 3.47 -4.30 -6.51
C SER A 150 4.24 -3.25 -7.31
N LEU A 151 3.84 -1.98 -7.20
CA LEU A 151 4.57 -0.87 -7.81
C LEU A 151 5.99 -0.75 -7.25
N ALA A 152 6.18 -0.98 -5.96
CA ALA A 152 7.48 -0.87 -5.29
C ALA A 152 8.44 -2.04 -5.62
N ALA A 153 7.92 -3.26 -5.62
CA ALA A 153 8.68 -4.49 -5.80
C ALA A 153 8.88 -4.87 -7.27
N GLY A 154 7.94 -4.47 -8.13
CA GLY A 154 7.89 -4.80 -9.54
C GLY A 154 6.90 -5.92 -9.88
N PRO A 155 6.56 -6.09 -11.17
CA PRO A 155 5.58 -7.07 -11.62
C PRO A 155 5.96 -8.51 -11.25
N GLY A 156 4.97 -9.31 -10.87
CA GLY A 156 5.10 -10.72 -10.53
C GLY A 156 5.47 -10.99 -9.07
N VAL A 157 5.79 -9.95 -8.28
CA VAL A 157 6.12 -10.13 -6.86
C VAL A 157 4.86 -10.29 -6.00
N ASN A 158 3.79 -9.56 -6.32
CA ASN A 158 2.55 -9.61 -5.56
C ASN A 158 1.35 -9.79 -6.50
N PRO A 159 0.92 -11.05 -6.74
CA PRO A 159 -0.02 -11.35 -7.82
C PRO A 159 -1.36 -10.62 -7.69
N LEU A 160 -1.87 -10.43 -6.46
CA LEU A 160 -3.14 -9.73 -6.24
C LEU A 160 -3.01 -8.21 -6.35
N GLY A 161 -1.84 -7.67 -6.07
CA GLY A 161 -1.58 -6.26 -6.33
C GLY A 161 -1.36 -5.98 -7.82
N ASP A 162 -0.74 -6.90 -8.55
CA ASP A 162 -0.61 -6.87 -10.02
C ASP A 162 -1.99 -6.97 -10.69
N GLU A 163 -2.85 -7.89 -10.23
CA GLU A 163 -4.24 -7.96 -10.68
C GLU A 163 -4.99 -6.66 -10.38
N GLY A 164 -4.74 -6.05 -9.22
CA GLY A 164 -5.28 -4.73 -8.88
C GLY A 164 -4.85 -3.64 -9.87
N LEU A 165 -3.58 -3.62 -10.28
CA LEU A 165 -3.06 -2.72 -11.32
C LEU A 165 -3.71 -2.98 -12.68
N ASP A 166 -3.91 -4.24 -13.04
CA ASP A 166 -4.57 -4.63 -14.29
C ASP A 166 -6.03 -4.18 -14.34
N ARG A 167 -6.77 -4.35 -13.23
CA ARG A 167 -8.17 -3.96 -13.12
C ARG A 167 -8.39 -2.44 -13.16
N ILE A 168 -7.39 -1.62 -12.84
CA ILE A 168 -7.51 -0.15 -12.90
C ILE A 168 -7.04 0.47 -14.22
N LYS A 169 -6.67 -0.33 -15.23
CA LYS A 169 -6.12 0.17 -16.52
C LYS A 169 -7.02 1.17 -17.25
N GLU A 170 -8.32 1.14 -17.02
CA GLU A 170 -9.25 2.13 -17.59
C GLU A 170 -9.05 3.55 -17.02
N TRP A 171 -8.52 3.67 -15.79
CA TRP A 171 -8.29 4.95 -15.11
C TRP A 171 -6.81 5.35 -15.05
N TRP A 172 -5.91 4.38 -15.03
CA TRP A 172 -4.47 4.63 -14.88
C TRP A 172 -3.63 3.54 -15.52
N THR A 173 -2.55 3.95 -16.19
CA THR A 173 -1.52 3.06 -16.74
C THR A 173 -0.14 3.61 -16.43
N ALA A 174 0.85 2.73 -16.25
CA ALA A 174 2.20 3.11 -15.83
C ALA A 174 2.98 3.90 -16.89
N ASP A 175 2.59 3.82 -18.16
CA ASP A 175 3.23 4.43 -19.32
C ASP A 175 2.75 5.86 -19.62
N LYS A 176 1.76 6.37 -18.88
CA LYS A 176 1.19 7.71 -19.05
C LYS A 176 1.21 8.49 -17.74
N CYS A 177 1.41 9.80 -17.83
CA CYS A 177 1.32 10.71 -16.69
C CYS A 177 -0.13 11.09 -16.39
N TYR A 178 -0.51 11.03 -15.11
CA TYR A 178 -1.83 11.44 -14.61
C TYR A 178 -1.71 12.45 -13.44
N CYS A 179 -0.60 13.17 -13.34
CA CYS A 179 -0.33 14.04 -12.21
C CYS A 179 -0.99 15.42 -12.34
N GLU A 180 -1.15 15.91 -13.57
CA GLU A 180 -1.74 17.23 -13.82
C GLU A 180 -3.20 17.25 -13.35
N GLY A 181 -3.54 18.21 -12.47
CA GLY A 181 -4.88 18.36 -11.91
C GLY A 181 -5.30 17.29 -10.89
N ALA A 182 -4.45 16.29 -10.60
CA ALA A 182 -4.78 15.21 -9.66
C ALA A 182 -4.70 15.62 -8.18
N TRP A 183 -3.91 16.64 -7.87
CA TRP A 183 -3.84 17.34 -6.58
C TRP A 183 -3.51 18.80 -6.82
N ASP A 184 -3.57 19.62 -5.77
CA ASP A 184 -3.10 21.00 -5.85
C ASP A 184 -1.56 21.02 -5.95
N THR A 185 -1.04 21.16 -7.16
CA THR A 185 0.40 21.22 -7.44
C THR A 185 1.00 22.59 -7.17
N ALA A 186 0.18 23.64 -7.01
CA ALA A 186 0.62 25.03 -6.87
C ALA A 186 0.47 25.56 -5.44
N GLY A 187 -0.43 25.00 -4.65
CA GLY A 187 -0.68 25.38 -3.25
C GLY A 187 0.41 24.96 -2.28
N GLU A 188 0.43 25.61 -1.12
CA GLU A 188 1.36 25.27 -0.04
C GLU A 188 1.11 23.84 0.46
N ALA A 189 2.18 23.09 0.72
CA ALA A 189 2.05 21.75 1.25
C ALA A 189 1.37 21.80 2.64
N PRO A 190 0.42 20.89 2.95
CA PRO A 190 -0.23 20.88 4.25
C PRO A 190 0.78 20.77 5.40
N SER A 191 0.70 21.68 6.37
CA SER A 191 1.62 21.74 7.53
C SER A 191 1.05 21.12 8.81
N ARG A 192 -0.27 20.88 8.88
CA ARG A 192 -0.94 20.32 10.06
C ARG A 192 -1.13 18.81 9.90
N ASP A 193 -0.61 18.04 10.85
CA ASP A 193 -0.91 16.61 10.92
C ASP A 193 -2.34 16.40 11.44
N LEU A 194 -3.24 16.04 10.53
CA LEU A 194 -4.63 15.66 10.83
C LEU A 194 -4.80 14.15 10.95
N SER A 195 -3.71 13.39 10.92
CA SER A 195 -3.79 11.94 10.97
C SER A 195 -4.31 11.49 12.32
N ARG A 196 -5.33 10.64 12.32
CA ARG A 196 -5.87 10.02 13.53
C ARG A 196 -4.91 8.95 14.06
N HIS A 197 -3.90 9.37 14.81
CA HIS A 197 -3.05 8.49 15.62
C HIS A 197 -3.48 8.66 17.07
N GLY A 198 -4.64 8.10 17.42
CA GLY A 198 -4.85 7.71 18.81
C GLY A 198 -3.83 6.61 19.16
N PRO A 199 -3.54 6.36 20.45
CA PRO A 199 -2.80 5.17 20.83
C PRO A 199 -3.59 3.97 20.31
N GLN A 200 -3.19 3.42 19.17
CA GLN A 200 -3.51 2.05 18.82
C GLN A 200 -2.54 1.18 19.63
N GLY A 201 -2.64 1.32 20.95
CA GLY A 201 -2.45 0.18 21.81
C GLY A 201 -3.47 -0.84 21.31
N LEU A 202 -2.94 -1.90 20.71
CA LEU A 202 -3.63 -3.12 20.30
C LEU A 202 -5.01 -3.27 20.97
N PRO A 203 -6.11 -3.10 20.22
CA PRO A 203 -7.34 -3.81 20.52
C PRO A 203 -7.30 -5.09 19.69
N ASP A 204 -6.94 -6.19 20.35
CA ASP A 204 -7.13 -7.58 19.93
C ASP A 204 -7.00 -7.86 18.42
N ILE A 205 -5.81 -8.33 18.03
CA ILE A 205 -5.51 -8.96 16.72
C ILE A 205 -6.30 -10.28 16.51
N VAL A 206 -7.35 -10.55 17.30
CA VAL A 206 -8.19 -11.74 17.14
C VAL A 206 -9.68 -11.38 17.24
N GLY A 207 -10.41 -11.54 16.14
CA GLY A 207 -11.78 -12.04 16.23
C GLY A 207 -12.96 -11.06 16.12
N ARG A 208 -12.92 -10.04 15.25
CA ARG A 208 -14.19 -9.53 14.69
C ARG A 208 -14.48 -10.24 13.36
N PRO A 209 -15.41 -11.21 13.30
CA PRO A 209 -15.80 -11.82 12.04
C PRO A 209 -16.35 -10.76 11.10
N ALA A 210 -16.18 -11.01 9.79
CA ALA A 210 -16.76 -10.18 8.74
C ALA A 210 -18.27 -9.99 9.01
N PRO A 211 -18.83 -8.79 8.75
CA PRO A 211 -20.26 -8.56 8.91
C PRO A 211 -21.01 -9.55 8.01
N VAL A 212 -21.74 -10.47 8.63
CA VAL A 212 -22.61 -11.42 7.93
C VAL A 212 -23.75 -10.61 7.30
N ARG A 213 -23.84 -10.63 5.96
CA ARG A 213 -25.02 -10.11 5.27
C ARG A 213 -26.22 -10.93 5.73
N LYS A 214 -27.22 -10.28 6.34
CA LYS A 214 -28.53 -10.92 6.55
C LYS A 214 -29.10 -11.20 5.16
N SER A 215 -29.18 -12.47 4.79
CA SER A 215 -30.00 -12.89 3.65
C SER A 215 -31.41 -12.38 3.88
N ALA A 216 -31.97 -11.66 2.91
CA ALA A 216 -33.37 -11.27 2.93
C ALA A 216 -34.20 -12.55 3.02
N ALA A 217 -34.91 -12.72 4.14
CA ALA A 217 -35.90 -13.78 4.27
C ALA A 217 -36.95 -13.59 3.17
N THR A 218 -37.17 -14.63 2.38
CA THR A 218 -38.31 -14.79 1.49
C THR A 218 -39.58 -14.48 2.26
N ALA A 219 -40.32 -13.46 1.82
CA ALA A 219 -41.66 -13.18 2.31
C ALA A 219 -42.58 -14.32 1.88
N GLU A 220 -43.10 -15.07 2.84
CA GLU A 220 -44.28 -15.91 2.66
C GLU A 220 -45.47 -15.00 2.31
N ALA A 221 -46.18 -15.33 1.23
CA ALA A 221 -47.44 -14.72 0.85
C ALA A 221 -48.57 -15.33 1.69
N PRO A 222 -49.54 -14.54 2.20
CA PRO A 222 -50.74 -15.10 2.82
C PRO A 222 -51.76 -15.54 1.75
N GLU A 223 -52.56 -16.54 2.15
CA GLU A 223 -53.59 -17.30 1.41
C GLU A 223 -54.48 -16.51 0.44
#